data_AF-A0A5J5G5M0-F1
#
_entry.id   AF-A0A5J5G5M0-F1
#
_cell.length_a   1.000
_cell.length_b   1.000
_cell.length_c   1.000
_cell.angle_alpha   90.00
_cell.angle_beta   90.00
_cell.angle_gamma   90.00
#
_symmetry.space_group_name_H-M   'P 1'
#
loop_
_entity.id
_entity.type
_entity.pdbx_description
1 polymer ?
#
loop_
_entity_poly.entity_id
_entity_poly.type
_entity_poly.pdbx_seq_one_letter_code
_entity_poly.pdbx_strand_id
1 'polypeptide(L)'
;MPTPDPCVYRRSSRLLARLLVLCLAAALLVLPPSGSAEASGAESAADFSTALARMDGLYDGYGALEAAIKLEKAEIRDLRASNDLRQQRITAAVKLIDKAVIDKLSAAAAGTSAGYAPLLQQYADLGKRATAARGAKDKKSADLLDLQRNRMKPAVTAARQEIAGAKAALAEAKKTAAAKAAAVREALAPVAALRKQITAENGKIASANKTRTAAGKRYRSAVKAGLAMTAATEMAIMYRELGRIHACWQNMYGWEKQISGVLAAAEAKLPK
;
A
#
# COMPACT_ATOMS: atom_id res chain seq x y z
N MET A 1 -14.40 -27.17 28.08
CA MET A 1 -13.80 -26.03 28.83
C MET A 1 -14.71 -24.83 28.67
N PRO A 2 -15.33 -24.32 29.74
CA PRO A 2 -16.23 -23.18 29.66
C PRO A 2 -15.47 -21.86 29.84
N THR A 3 -15.74 -20.88 28.98
CA THR A 3 -15.29 -19.50 29.09
C THR A 3 -16.22 -18.71 30.03
N PRO A 4 -15.72 -17.85 30.94
CA PRO A 4 -16.58 -17.02 31.77
C PRO A 4 -17.03 -15.73 31.07
N ASP A 5 -18.30 -15.37 31.31
CA ASP A 5 -19.01 -14.18 30.80
C ASP A 5 -18.49 -12.84 31.34
N PRO A 6 -18.54 -11.75 30.54
CA PRO A 6 -18.05 -10.43 30.92
C PRO A 6 -19.16 -9.54 31.51
N CYS A 7 -19.64 -9.80 32.73
CA CYS A 7 -20.71 -8.97 33.32
C CYS A 7 -20.52 -8.45 34.75
N VAL A 8 -19.37 -8.62 35.41
CA VAL A 8 -19.22 -8.21 36.83
C VAL A 8 -18.33 -6.97 37.07
N TYR A 9 -17.52 -6.55 36.10
CA TYR A 9 -16.47 -5.54 36.37
C TYR A 9 -16.90 -4.06 36.31
N ARG A 10 -18.19 -3.75 36.11
CA ARG A 10 -18.63 -2.36 35.81
C ARG A 10 -19.30 -1.59 36.96
N ARG A 11 -19.55 -2.21 38.12
CA ARG A 11 -20.25 -1.55 39.25
C ARG A 11 -19.35 -1.08 40.40
N SER A 12 -18.12 -1.59 40.54
CA SER A 12 -17.24 -1.26 41.68
C SER A 12 -16.37 0.00 41.48
N SER A 13 -16.25 0.51 40.24
CA SER A 13 -15.37 1.65 39.92
C SER A 13 -15.98 3.03 40.21
N ARG A 14 -17.31 3.12 40.37
CA ARG A 14 -18.00 4.42 40.59
C ARG A 14 -18.03 4.90 42.04
N LEU A 15 -17.79 4.00 43.01
CA LEU A 15 -17.73 4.35 44.44
C LEU A 15 -16.33 4.84 44.85
N LEU A 16 -15.27 4.26 44.27
CA LEU A 16 -13.89 4.72 44.48
C LEU A 16 -13.62 6.10 43.86
N ALA A 17 -14.31 6.45 42.77
CA ALA A 17 -14.18 7.76 42.12
C ALA A 17 -14.82 8.92 42.92
N ARG A 18 -15.74 8.64 43.85
CA ARG A 18 -16.40 9.68 44.67
C ARG A 18 -15.70 9.95 46.01
N LEU A 19 -14.95 8.98 46.55
CA LEU A 19 -14.17 9.16 47.77
C LEU A 19 -12.87 9.95 47.55
N LEU A 20 -12.30 9.89 46.34
CA LEU A 20 -11.06 10.60 46.01
C LEU A 20 -11.26 12.10 45.69
N VAL A 21 -12.50 12.51 45.38
CA VAL A 21 -12.86 13.93 45.14
C VAL A 21 -13.12 14.68 46.44
N LEU A 22 -13.48 13.98 47.54
CA LEU A 22 -13.74 14.62 48.83
C LEU A 22 -12.46 14.91 49.65
N CYS A 23 -11.39 14.13 49.46
CA CYS A 23 -10.12 14.36 50.15
C CYS A 23 -9.27 15.48 49.53
N LEU A 24 -9.56 15.93 48.31
CA LEU A 24 -8.81 17.02 47.67
C LEU A 24 -9.35 18.43 48.00
N ALA A 25 -10.50 18.53 48.67
CA ALA A 25 -11.15 19.81 48.99
C ALA A 25 -10.78 20.37 50.38
N ALA A 26 -10.13 19.59 51.25
CA ALA A 26 -9.81 19.99 52.63
C ALA A 26 -8.37 20.52 52.83
N ALA A 27 -7.56 20.62 51.78
CA ALA A 27 -6.19 21.15 51.85
C ALA A 27 -6.08 22.62 51.38
N LEU A 28 -7.20 23.37 51.38
CA LEU A 28 -7.30 24.71 50.79
C LEU A 28 -7.23 25.88 51.80
N LEU A 29 -6.68 25.68 52.99
CA LEU A 29 -6.66 26.73 54.03
C LEU A 29 -5.37 26.74 54.88
N VAL A 30 -4.22 26.90 54.24
CA VAL A 30 -3.06 27.57 54.86
C VAL A 30 -2.30 28.35 53.78
N LEU A 31 -2.62 29.63 53.65
CA LEU A 31 -1.80 30.62 52.96
C LEU A 31 -1.00 31.40 54.02
N PRO A 32 0.34 31.49 53.94
CA PRO A 32 1.04 32.69 54.39
C PRO A 32 0.99 33.75 53.27
N PRO A 33 0.86 35.05 53.61
CA PRO A 33 0.89 36.13 52.63
C PRO A 33 2.33 36.47 52.25
N SER A 34 2.46 37.00 51.03
CA SER A 34 3.54 37.92 50.61
C SER A 34 4.94 37.32 50.47
N GLY A 35 5.26 37.01 49.22
CA GLY A 35 6.61 36.77 48.75
C GLY A 35 6.55 36.37 47.29
N SER A 36 6.29 37.33 46.41
CA SER A 36 6.68 37.22 45.01
C SER A 36 8.20 37.06 44.93
N ALA A 37 8.65 35.82 45.17
CA ALA A 37 9.89 35.34 44.59
C ALA A 37 9.59 35.08 43.12
N GLU A 38 9.48 36.17 42.35
CA GLU A 38 10.08 36.15 41.03
C GLU A 38 11.53 35.76 41.28
N ALA A 39 11.84 34.48 41.13
CA ALA A 39 13.17 34.10 40.71
C ALA A 39 13.31 34.63 39.28
N SER A 40 13.40 35.95 39.14
CA SER A 40 14.21 36.56 38.10
C SER A 40 15.60 36.08 38.43
N GLY A 41 15.96 34.91 37.90
CA GLY A 41 17.36 34.57 37.72
C GLY A 41 17.92 35.73 36.94
N ALA A 42 18.58 36.66 37.62
CA ALA A 42 19.26 37.77 36.99
C ALA A 42 20.36 37.14 36.15
N GLU A 43 20.04 36.84 34.90
CA GLU A 43 21.01 36.41 33.91
C GLU A 43 22.06 37.52 33.84
N SER A 44 23.34 37.17 33.96
CA SER A 44 24.37 38.19 33.85
C SER A 44 24.33 38.82 32.46
N ALA A 45 24.80 40.07 32.31
CA ALA A 45 24.87 40.69 30.98
C ALA A 45 25.72 39.87 29.99
N ALA A 46 26.70 39.12 30.51
CA ALA A 46 27.51 38.18 29.73
C ALA A 46 26.68 36.96 29.26
N ASP A 47 25.83 36.41 30.12
CA ASP A 47 24.91 35.33 29.74
C ASP A 47 23.93 35.83 28.69
N PHE A 48 23.27 36.96 28.92
CA PHE A 48 22.30 37.53 28.00
C PHE A 48 22.87 37.76 26.59
N SER A 49 24.05 38.38 26.49
CA SER A 49 24.74 38.58 25.19
C SER A 49 25.13 37.25 24.52
N THR A 50 25.54 36.25 25.31
CA THR A 50 25.82 34.90 24.79
C THR A 50 24.55 34.20 24.27
N ALA A 51 23.41 34.34 24.94
CA ALA A 51 22.14 33.81 24.43
C ALA A 51 21.75 34.45 23.10
N LEU A 52 21.88 35.77 22.98
CA LEU A 52 21.53 36.48 21.76
C LEU A 52 22.38 36.01 20.58
N ALA A 53 23.71 35.96 20.74
CA ALA A 53 24.60 35.46 19.70
C ALA A 53 24.25 34.02 19.28
N ARG A 54 23.88 33.17 20.24
CA ARG A 54 23.42 31.80 19.97
C ARG A 54 22.08 31.77 19.23
N MET A 55 21.13 32.63 19.61
CA MET A 55 19.82 32.73 18.97
C MET A 55 19.94 33.22 17.53
N ASP A 56 20.78 34.22 17.26
CA ASP A 56 21.02 34.72 15.91
C ASP A 56 21.56 33.62 14.99
N GLY A 57 22.61 32.91 15.40
CA GLY A 57 23.15 31.79 14.62
C GLY A 57 22.14 30.64 14.41
N LEU A 58 21.31 30.36 15.41
CA LEU A 58 20.22 29.39 15.28
C LEU A 58 19.10 29.88 14.36
N TYR A 59 18.84 31.18 14.31
CA TYR A 59 17.78 31.77 13.49
C TYR A 59 18.07 31.61 12.01
N ASP A 60 19.29 31.98 11.61
CA ASP A 60 19.74 31.88 10.22
C ASP A 60 19.74 30.42 9.75
N GLY A 61 20.29 29.52 10.58
CA GLY A 61 20.28 28.09 10.31
C GLY A 61 18.85 27.52 10.21
N TYR A 62 17.96 27.94 11.11
CA TYR A 62 16.56 27.51 11.11
C TYR A 62 15.83 27.95 9.84
N GLY A 63 16.00 29.21 9.42
CA GLY A 63 15.41 29.75 8.20
C GLY A 63 15.91 29.04 6.94
N ALA A 64 17.24 28.82 6.83
CA ALA A 64 17.83 28.08 5.72
C ALA A 64 17.28 26.65 5.63
N LEU A 65 17.14 25.98 6.77
CA LEU A 65 16.64 24.61 6.84
C LEU A 65 15.14 24.52 6.51
N GLU A 66 14.32 25.49 6.92
CA GLU A 66 12.92 25.57 6.51
C GLU A 66 12.77 25.76 5.00
N ALA A 67 13.61 26.61 4.39
CA ALA A 67 13.63 26.81 2.95
C ALA A 67 14.02 25.53 2.20
N ALA A 68 15.06 24.83 2.66
CA ALA A 68 15.49 23.55 2.10
C ALA A 68 14.38 22.49 2.18
N ILE A 69 13.76 22.32 3.35
CA ILE A 69 12.63 21.39 3.53
C ILE A 69 11.47 21.73 2.58
N LYS A 70 11.17 23.03 2.39
CA LYS A 70 10.08 23.44 1.48
C LYS A 70 10.36 23.03 0.04
N LEU A 71 11.59 23.21 -0.43
CA LEU A 71 12.01 22.81 -1.78
C LEU A 71 11.96 21.28 -1.94
N GLU A 72 12.59 20.52 -1.03
CA GLU A 72 12.60 19.06 -1.06
C GLU A 72 11.19 18.47 -1.05
N LYS A 73 10.28 19.04 -0.26
CA LYS A 73 8.87 18.62 -0.24
C LYS A 73 8.18 18.78 -1.60
N ALA A 74 8.49 19.84 -2.33
CA ALA A 74 7.93 20.05 -3.67
C ALA A 74 8.48 19.00 -4.63
N GLU A 75 9.79 18.76 -4.63
CA GLU A 75 10.43 17.74 -5.47
C GLU A 75 9.91 16.33 -5.18
N ILE A 76 9.78 15.95 -3.91
CA ILE A 76 9.25 14.65 -3.49
C ILE A 76 7.80 14.47 -3.96
N ARG A 77 6.98 15.53 -3.87
CA ARG A 77 5.60 15.48 -4.34
C ARG A 77 5.54 15.25 -5.85
N ASP A 78 6.36 15.96 -6.61
CA ASP A 78 6.36 15.87 -8.07
C ASP A 78 6.90 14.50 -8.52
N LEU A 79 7.94 13.99 -7.85
CA LEU A 79 8.48 12.64 -8.06
C LEU A 79 7.44 11.56 -7.75
N ARG A 80 6.73 11.67 -6.63
CA ARG A 80 5.66 10.75 -6.26
C ARG A 80 4.53 10.75 -7.29
N ALA A 81 4.09 11.92 -7.74
CA ALA A 81 3.05 12.02 -8.77
C ALA A 81 3.48 11.33 -10.07
N SER A 82 4.72 11.53 -10.51
CA SER A 82 5.31 10.81 -11.65
C SER A 82 5.34 9.30 -11.41
N ASN A 83 5.77 8.84 -10.23
CA ASN A 83 5.84 7.42 -9.88
C ASN A 83 4.46 6.75 -9.87
N ASP A 84 3.45 7.42 -9.29
CA ASP A 84 2.08 6.91 -9.25
C ASP A 84 1.50 6.76 -10.66
N LEU A 85 1.72 7.74 -11.54
CA LEU A 85 1.32 7.67 -12.95
C LEU A 85 2.01 6.52 -13.70
N ARG A 86 3.32 6.35 -13.53
CA ARG A 86 4.05 5.23 -14.15
C ARG A 86 3.55 3.89 -13.64
N GLN A 87 3.36 3.74 -12.33
CA GLN A 87 2.84 2.51 -11.75
C GLN A 87 1.44 2.16 -12.28
N GLN A 88 0.57 3.15 -12.46
CA GLN A 88 -0.75 2.96 -13.08
C GLN A 88 -0.61 2.48 -14.53
N ARG A 89 0.27 3.11 -15.33
CA ARG A 89 0.54 2.71 -16.72
C ARG A 89 1.07 1.28 -16.81
N ILE A 90 2.03 0.90 -15.97
CA ILE A 90 2.56 -0.47 -15.93
C ILE A 90 1.43 -1.45 -15.58
N THR A 91 0.63 -1.13 -14.57
CA THR A 91 -0.50 -1.99 -14.15
C THR A 91 -1.53 -2.17 -15.27
N ALA A 92 -1.80 -1.11 -16.04
CA ALA A 92 -2.67 -1.18 -17.21
C ALA A 92 -2.04 -2.02 -18.32
N ALA A 93 -0.76 -1.83 -18.63
CA ALA A 93 -0.03 -2.59 -19.64
C ALA A 93 -0.01 -4.10 -19.31
N VAL A 94 0.20 -4.46 -18.04
CA VAL A 94 0.15 -5.86 -17.57
C VAL A 94 -1.19 -6.53 -17.87
N LYS A 95 -2.31 -5.80 -17.80
CA LYS A 95 -3.65 -6.33 -18.14
C LYS A 95 -3.85 -6.54 -19.64
N LEU A 96 -3.03 -5.88 -20.47
CA LEU A 96 -3.12 -5.94 -21.92
C LEU A 96 -2.13 -6.95 -22.53
N ILE A 97 -1.23 -7.53 -21.73
CA ILE A 97 -0.26 -8.54 -22.17
C ILE A 97 -0.98 -9.67 -22.91
N ASP A 98 -0.63 -9.82 -24.19
CA ASP A 98 -1.14 -10.84 -25.12
C ASP A 98 -2.67 -10.91 -25.21
N LYS A 99 -3.41 -9.88 -24.76
CA LYS A 99 -4.88 -9.89 -24.70
C LYS A 99 -5.49 -10.13 -26.07
N ALA A 100 -5.01 -9.42 -27.10
CA ALA A 100 -5.51 -9.59 -28.47
C ALA A 100 -5.27 -11.00 -29.02
N VAL A 101 -4.16 -11.64 -28.66
CA VAL A 101 -3.83 -13.02 -29.07
C VAL A 101 -4.74 -14.01 -28.35
N ILE A 102 -4.92 -13.84 -27.04
CA ILE A 102 -5.82 -14.67 -26.24
C ILE A 102 -7.27 -14.53 -26.73
N ASP A 103 -7.73 -13.32 -27.01
CA ASP A 103 -9.09 -13.06 -27.50
C ASP A 103 -9.31 -13.73 -28.87
N LYS A 104 -8.35 -13.62 -29.79
CA LYS A 104 -8.38 -14.30 -31.10
C LYS A 104 -8.42 -15.84 -30.95
N LEU A 105 -7.53 -16.41 -30.14
CA LEU A 105 -7.49 -17.86 -29.90
C LEU A 105 -8.76 -18.35 -29.17
N SER A 106 -9.34 -17.52 -28.31
CA SER A 106 -10.62 -17.82 -27.63
C SER A 106 -11.77 -17.86 -28.62
N ALA A 107 -11.85 -16.87 -29.51
CA ALA A 107 -12.84 -16.86 -30.59
C ALA A 107 -12.66 -18.05 -31.53
N ALA A 108 -11.41 -18.37 -31.92
CA ALA A 108 -11.10 -19.51 -32.76
C ALA A 108 -11.50 -20.84 -32.10
N ALA A 109 -11.10 -21.08 -30.84
CA ALA A 109 -11.44 -22.31 -30.13
C ALA A 109 -12.95 -22.47 -29.93
N ALA A 110 -13.67 -21.38 -29.68
CA ALA A 110 -15.13 -21.38 -29.60
C ALA A 110 -15.77 -21.69 -30.96
N GLY A 111 -15.30 -21.04 -32.03
CA GLY A 111 -15.75 -21.27 -33.41
C GLY A 111 -15.54 -22.71 -33.87
N THR A 112 -14.34 -23.26 -33.66
CA THR A 112 -14.02 -24.66 -33.98
C THR A 112 -14.92 -25.62 -33.20
N SER A 113 -15.14 -25.37 -31.91
CA SER A 113 -16.03 -26.20 -31.09
C SER A 113 -17.49 -26.15 -31.56
N ALA A 114 -17.98 -24.95 -31.92
CA ALA A 114 -19.33 -24.76 -32.42
C ALA A 114 -19.54 -25.38 -33.80
N GLY A 115 -18.57 -25.24 -34.71
CA GLY A 115 -18.61 -25.81 -36.06
C GLY A 115 -18.67 -27.33 -36.07
N TYR A 116 -17.96 -28.00 -35.16
CA TYR A 116 -17.97 -29.45 -35.03
C TYR A 116 -19.07 -30.01 -34.12
N ALA A 117 -19.77 -29.17 -33.35
CA ALA A 117 -20.86 -29.59 -32.47
C ALA A 117 -21.91 -30.49 -33.15
N PRO A 118 -22.47 -30.16 -34.35
CA PRO A 118 -23.46 -31.01 -34.99
C PRO A 118 -22.91 -32.38 -35.39
N LEU A 119 -21.67 -32.45 -35.89
CA LEU A 119 -21.02 -33.71 -36.25
C LEU A 119 -20.84 -34.62 -35.02
N LEU A 120 -20.40 -34.03 -33.91
CA LEU A 120 -20.18 -34.75 -32.65
C LEU A 120 -21.50 -35.22 -32.03
N GLN A 121 -22.56 -34.40 -32.12
CA GLN A 121 -23.91 -34.78 -31.68
C GLN A 121 -24.47 -35.94 -32.51
N GLN A 122 -24.41 -35.85 -33.83
CA GLN A 122 -24.86 -36.93 -34.72
C GLN A 122 -24.15 -38.25 -34.42
N TYR A 123 -22.83 -38.22 -34.24
CA TYR A 123 -22.06 -39.40 -33.86
C TYR A 123 -22.50 -39.98 -32.49
N ALA A 124 -22.73 -39.12 -31.50
CA ALA A 124 -23.20 -39.52 -30.18
C ALA A 124 -24.60 -40.13 -30.22
N ASP A 125 -25.52 -39.54 -30.99
CA ASP A 125 -26.89 -40.00 -31.11
C ASP A 125 -27.02 -41.32 -31.86
N LEU A 126 -26.21 -41.54 -32.92
CA LEU A 126 -26.07 -42.86 -33.54
C LEU A 126 -25.61 -43.92 -32.52
N GLY A 127 -24.65 -43.56 -31.65
CA GLY A 127 -24.22 -44.42 -30.55
C GLY A 127 -25.35 -44.78 -29.58
N LYS A 128 -26.15 -43.79 -29.15
CA LYS A 128 -27.30 -44.01 -28.26
C LYS A 128 -28.36 -44.91 -28.92
N ARG A 129 -28.70 -44.64 -30.19
CA ARG A 129 -29.69 -45.42 -30.96
C ARG A 129 -29.23 -46.86 -31.15
N ALA A 130 -27.93 -47.09 -31.42
CA ALA A 130 -27.38 -48.43 -31.52
C ALA A 130 -27.48 -49.18 -30.19
N THR A 131 -27.18 -48.52 -29.06
CA THR A 131 -27.35 -49.11 -27.72
C THR A 131 -28.80 -49.45 -27.41
N ALA A 132 -29.75 -48.59 -27.77
CA ALA A 132 -31.19 -48.87 -27.62
C ALA A 132 -31.65 -50.07 -28.46
N ALA A 133 -31.22 -50.18 -29.73
CA ALA A 133 -31.54 -51.31 -30.60
C ALA A 133 -31.01 -52.64 -30.06
N ARG A 134 -29.78 -52.64 -29.50
CA ARG A 134 -29.24 -53.83 -28.80
C ARG A 134 -30.08 -54.23 -27.59
N GLY A 135 -30.55 -53.24 -26.81
CA GLY A 135 -31.47 -53.49 -25.69
C GLY A 135 -32.81 -54.11 -26.14
N ALA A 136 -33.31 -53.70 -27.30
CA ALA A 136 -34.51 -54.26 -27.92
C ALA A 136 -34.28 -55.61 -28.65
N LYS A 137 -33.07 -56.18 -28.60
CA LYS A 137 -32.65 -57.40 -29.32
C LYS A 137 -32.76 -57.29 -30.84
N ASP A 138 -32.85 -56.08 -31.41
CA ASP A 138 -32.82 -55.86 -32.85
C ASP A 138 -31.36 -55.72 -33.33
N LYS A 139 -30.75 -56.87 -33.61
CA LYS A 139 -29.35 -56.96 -34.05
C LYS A 139 -29.13 -56.27 -35.41
N LYS A 140 -30.08 -56.38 -36.33
CA LYS A 140 -29.96 -55.82 -37.69
C LYS A 140 -29.91 -54.29 -37.62
N SER A 141 -30.80 -53.66 -36.84
CA SER A 141 -30.81 -52.21 -36.67
C SER A 141 -29.56 -51.71 -35.92
N ALA A 142 -29.09 -52.47 -34.91
CA ALA A 142 -27.86 -52.13 -34.20
C ALA A 142 -26.62 -52.15 -35.13
N ASP A 143 -26.47 -53.18 -35.96
CA ASP A 143 -25.35 -53.33 -36.88
C ASP A 143 -25.34 -52.23 -37.96
N LEU A 144 -26.51 -51.84 -38.48
CA LEU A 144 -26.65 -50.73 -39.43
C LEU A 144 -26.26 -49.37 -38.82
N LEU A 145 -26.70 -49.10 -37.59
CA LEU A 145 -26.36 -47.85 -36.88
C LEU A 145 -24.87 -47.79 -36.52
N ASP A 146 -24.26 -48.92 -36.14
CA ASP A 146 -22.82 -49.02 -35.93
C ASP A 146 -22.03 -48.77 -37.22
N LEU A 147 -22.47 -49.32 -38.36
CA LEU A 147 -21.83 -49.09 -39.65
C LEU A 147 -21.82 -47.60 -40.00
N GLN A 148 -22.96 -46.91 -39.84
CA GLN A 148 -23.07 -45.46 -40.05
C GLN A 148 -22.15 -44.68 -39.11
N ARG A 149 -22.13 -45.03 -37.81
CA ARG A 149 -21.24 -44.40 -36.83
C ARG A 149 -19.77 -44.63 -37.17
N ASN A 150 -19.40 -45.85 -37.56
CA ASN A 150 -18.02 -46.20 -37.90
C ASN A 150 -17.54 -45.47 -39.15
N ARG A 151 -18.41 -45.21 -40.14
CA ARG A 151 -18.12 -44.35 -41.28
C ARG A 151 -17.80 -42.90 -40.87
N MET A 152 -18.47 -42.37 -39.85
CA MET A 152 -18.25 -41.01 -39.34
C MET A 152 -17.04 -40.91 -38.40
N LYS A 153 -16.55 -42.04 -37.86
CA LYS A 153 -15.49 -42.08 -36.85
C LYS A 153 -14.21 -41.34 -37.26
N PRO A 154 -13.66 -41.46 -38.49
CA PRO A 154 -12.46 -40.72 -38.90
C PRO A 154 -12.65 -39.21 -38.82
N ALA A 155 -13.78 -38.70 -39.33
CA ALA A 155 -14.11 -37.27 -39.29
C ALA A 155 -14.29 -36.77 -37.85
N VAL A 156 -14.93 -37.57 -36.99
CA VAL A 156 -15.09 -37.25 -35.55
C VAL A 156 -13.76 -37.23 -34.82
N THR A 157 -12.84 -38.17 -35.12
CA THR A 157 -11.49 -38.18 -34.54
C THR A 157 -10.71 -36.93 -34.96
N ALA A 158 -10.72 -36.58 -36.24
CA ALA A 158 -10.09 -35.37 -36.74
C ALA A 158 -10.66 -34.11 -36.08
N ALA A 159 -11.99 -33.98 -36.02
CA ALA A 159 -12.66 -32.86 -35.34
C ALA A 159 -12.28 -32.74 -33.87
N ARG A 160 -12.20 -33.86 -33.14
CA ARG A 160 -11.76 -33.87 -31.74
C ARG A 160 -10.31 -33.44 -31.57
N GLN A 161 -9.43 -33.87 -32.48
CA GLN A 161 -8.03 -33.45 -32.49
C GLN A 161 -7.89 -31.95 -32.77
N GLU A 162 -8.66 -31.41 -33.71
CA GLU A 162 -8.66 -29.97 -34.00
C GLU A 162 -9.17 -29.13 -32.81
N ILE A 163 -10.27 -29.53 -32.17
CA ILE A 163 -10.76 -28.88 -30.95
C ILE A 163 -9.70 -28.95 -29.84
N ALA A 164 -9.05 -30.10 -29.66
CA ALA A 164 -8.00 -30.26 -28.66
C ALA A 164 -6.80 -29.35 -28.96
N GLY A 165 -6.36 -29.27 -30.21
CA GLY A 165 -5.29 -28.38 -30.66
C GLY A 165 -5.61 -26.91 -30.41
N ALA A 166 -6.81 -26.45 -30.78
CA ALA A 166 -7.24 -25.07 -30.55
C ALA A 166 -7.29 -24.72 -29.06
N LYS A 167 -7.78 -25.63 -28.21
CA LYS A 167 -7.79 -25.45 -26.75
C LYS A 167 -6.37 -25.46 -26.16
N ALA A 168 -5.48 -26.32 -26.65
CA ALA A 168 -4.09 -26.37 -26.20
C ALA A 168 -3.34 -25.07 -26.55
N ALA A 169 -3.51 -24.55 -27.77
CA ALA A 169 -2.92 -23.29 -28.19
C ALA A 169 -3.40 -22.11 -27.32
N LEU A 170 -4.70 -22.07 -26.99
CA LEU A 170 -5.25 -21.08 -26.07
C LEU A 170 -4.68 -21.21 -24.65
N ALA A 171 -4.53 -22.43 -24.15
CA ALA A 171 -3.97 -22.67 -22.81
C ALA A 171 -2.51 -22.21 -22.73
N GLU A 172 -1.70 -22.50 -23.75
CA GLU A 172 -0.31 -22.08 -23.80
C GLU A 172 -0.17 -20.56 -23.93
N ALA A 173 -1.01 -19.91 -24.75
CA ALA A 173 -1.07 -18.45 -24.84
C ALA A 173 -1.43 -17.80 -23.49
N LYS A 174 -2.37 -18.38 -22.74
CA LYS A 174 -2.70 -17.89 -21.39
C LYS A 174 -1.55 -18.10 -20.40
N LYS A 175 -0.86 -19.23 -20.46
CA LYS A 175 0.27 -19.57 -19.59
C LYS A 175 1.44 -18.62 -19.82
N THR A 176 1.80 -18.38 -21.08
CA THR A 176 2.87 -17.45 -21.46
C THR A 176 2.55 -16.01 -21.04
N ALA A 177 1.32 -15.55 -21.29
CA ALA A 177 0.85 -14.24 -20.82
C ALA A 177 0.90 -14.11 -19.29
N ALA A 178 0.49 -15.15 -18.56
CA ALA A 178 0.56 -15.18 -17.10
C ALA A 178 2.01 -15.13 -16.58
N ALA A 179 2.94 -15.84 -17.22
CA ALA A 179 4.36 -15.81 -16.87
C ALA A 179 4.99 -14.43 -17.10
N LYS A 180 4.70 -13.78 -18.25
CA LYS A 180 5.12 -12.40 -18.53
C LYS A 180 4.57 -11.43 -17.48
N ALA A 181 3.28 -11.53 -17.17
CA ALA A 181 2.64 -10.70 -16.15
C ALA A 181 3.23 -10.93 -14.76
N ALA A 182 3.59 -12.18 -14.41
CA ALA A 182 4.24 -12.51 -13.14
C ALA A 182 5.62 -11.86 -13.03
N ALA A 183 6.43 -11.90 -14.09
CA ALA A 183 7.77 -11.28 -14.10
C ALA A 183 7.73 -9.76 -13.84
N VAL A 184 6.71 -9.08 -14.37
CA VAL A 184 6.49 -7.63 -14.11
C VAL A 184 6.00 -7.41 -12.68
N ARG A 185 5.05 -8.21 -12.18
CA ARG A 185 4.55 -8.09 -10.79
C ARG A 185 5.63 -8.34 -9.76
N GLU A 186 6.49 -9.32 -10.00
CA GLU A 186 7.64 -9.62 -9.14
C GLU A 186 8.62 -8.44 -9.11
N ALA A 187 8.89 -7.83 -10.27
CA ALA A 187 9.70 -6.61 -10.32
C ALA A 187 9.08 -5.46 -9.52
N LEU A 188 7.76 -5.35 -9.47
CA LEU A 188 7.04 -4.32 -8.68
C LEU A 188 6.95 -4.61 -7.18
N ALA A 189 7.25 -5.83 -6.72
CA ALA A 189 7.08 -6.24 -5.33
C ALA A 189 7.78 -5.31 -4.30
N PRO A 190 9.01 -4.80 -4.55
CA PRO A 190 9.70 -3.91 -3.61
C PRO A 190 8.97 -2.58 -3.35
N VAL A 191 8.12 -2.10 -4.27
CA VAL A 191 7.44 -0.80 -4.15
C VAL A 191 6.60 -0.72 -2.88
N ALA A 192 5.91 -1.81 -2.51
CA ALA A 192 5.08 -1.85 -1.30
C ALA A 192 5.91 -1.68 -0.02
N ALA A 193 7.07 -2.32 0.05
CA ALA A 193 7.98 -2.21 1.19
C ALA A 193 8.55 -0.79 1.31
N LEU A 194 8.96 -0.18 0.19
CA LEU A 194 9.46 1.20 0.15
C LEU A 194 8.39 2.22 0.59
N ARG A 195 7.14 2.06 0.12
CA ARG A 195 6.01 2.92 0.57
C ARG A 195 5.73 2.77 2.07
N LYS A 196 5.94 1.59 2.65
CA LYS A 196 5.84 1.39 4.09
C LYS A 196 6.93 2.16 4.86
N GLN A 197 8.15 2.20 4.35
CA GLN A 197 9.24 3.00 4.94
C GLN A 197 8.91 4.50 4.88
N ILE A 198 8.41 4.99 3.75
CA ILE A 198 7.92 6.37 3.59
C ILE A 198 6.83 6.69 4.64
N THR A 199 5.89 5.77 4.84
CA THR A 199 4.82 5.94 5.83
C THR A 199 5.36 5.99 7.26
N ALA A 200 6.39 5.21 7.57
CA ALA A 200 7.04 5.24 8.87
C ALA A 200 7.74 6.59 9.14
N GLU A 201 8.44 7.16 8.16
CA GLU A 201 9.05 8.50 8.30
C GLU A 201 8.01 9.61 8.48
N ASN A 202 6.85 9.53 7.81
CA ASN A 202 5.76 10.48 8.06
C ASN A 202 5.34 10.48 9.55
N GLY A 203 5.34 9.30 10.20
CA GLY A 203 5.09 9.18 11.63
C GLY A 203 6.17 9.89 12.48
N LYS A 204 7.44 9.74 12.11
CA LYS A 204 8.56 10.43 12.77
C LYS A 204 8.48 11.95 12.58
N ILE A 205 8.17 12.42 11.37
CA ILE A 205 7.94 13.84 11.06
C ILE A 205 6.80 14.39 11.91
N ALA A 206 5.69 13.66 12.07
CA ALA A 206 4.57 14.10 12.90
C ALA A 206 4.97 14.23 14.38
N SER A 207 5.77 13.28 14.89
CA SER A 207 6.29 13.32 16.26
C SER A 207 7.24 14.52 16.47
N ALA A 208 8.23 14.68 15.59
CA ALA A 208 9.19 15.80 15.65
C ALA A 208 8.48 17.16 15.55
N ASN A 209 7.46 17.28 14.68
CA ASN A 209 6.65 18.49 14.58
C ASN A 209 5.90 18.84 15.86
N LYS A 210 5.38 17.85 16.60
CA LYS A 210 4.72 18.09 17.89
C LYS A 210 5.71 18.69 18.89
N THR A 211 6.89 18.10 19.02
CA THR A 211 7.96 18.58 19.89
C THR A 211 8.42 19.98 19.49
N ARG A 212 8.69 20.21 18.21
CA ARG A 212 9.05 21.52 17.65
C ARG A 212 7.99 22.58 17.95
N THR A 213 6.72 22.25 17.76
CA THR A 213 5.60 23.18 18.01
C THR A 213 5.46 23.52 19.48
N ALA A 214 5.63 22.53 20.38
CA ALA A 214 5.63 22.77 21.82
C ALA A 214 6.81 23.66 22.24
N ALA A 215 8.02 23.37 21.74
CA ALA A 215 9.20 24.21 21.96
C ALA A 215 8.98 25.64 21.45
N GLY A 216 8.38 25.82 20.28
CA GLY A 216 8.02 27.14 19.76
C GLY A 216 7.00 27.91 20.60
N LYS A 217 6.14 27.22 21.36
CA LYS A 217 5.28 27.89 22.36
C LYS A 217 6.09 28.35 23.57
N ARG A 218 6.97 27.50 24.09
CA ARG A 218 7.83 27.82 25.24
C ARG A 218 8.85 28.91 24.92
N TYR A 219 9.47 28.86 23.74
CA TYR A 219 10.32 29.91 23.19
C TYR A 219 9.62 31.28 23.24
N ARG A 220 8.43 31.40 22.65
CA ARG A 220 7.66 32.65 22.66
C ARG A 220 7.29 33.12 24.06
N SER A 221 7.06 32.19 24.99
CA SER A 221 6.80 32.51 26.39
C SER A 221 8.05 33.06 27.07
N ALA A 222 9.22 32.44 26.86
CA ALA A 222 10.49 32.86 27.42
C ALA A 222 10.92 34.24 26.91
N VAL A 223 10.74 34.50 25.61
CA VAL A 223 11.00 35.82 25.00
C VAL A 223 10.14 36.91 25.66
N LYS A 224 8.84 36.65 25.88
CA LYS A 224 7.94 37.60 26.56
C LYS A 224 8.32 37.85 28.03
N ALA A 225 8.89 36.85 28.68
CA ALA A 225 9.33 36.92 30.07
C ALA A 225 10.77 37.47 30.22
N GLY A 226 11.47 37.79 29.13
CA GLY A 226 12.85 38.28 29.17
C GLY A 226 13.89 37.23 29.56
N LEU A 227 13.56 35.93 29.48
CA LEU A 227 14.44 34.82 29.87
C LEU A 227 15.28 34.35 28.67
N ALA A 228 16.43 35.00 28.41
CA ALA A 228 17.20 34.79 27.18
C ALA A 228 17.85 33.40 27.11
N MET A 229 18.35 32.85 28.22
CA MET A 229 18.89 31.47 28.23
C MET A 229 17.82 30.44 27.90
N THR A 230 16.62 30.64 28.45
CA THR A 230 15.49 29.73 28.23
C THR A 230 15.01 29.83 26.77
N ALA A 231 14.94 31.04 26.22
CA ALA A 231 14.62 31.26 24.81
C ALA A 231 15.64 30.59 23.89
N ALA A 232 16.93 30.79 24.11
CA ALA A 232 18.00 30.17 23.33
C ALA A 232 17.94 28.62 23.41
N THR A 233 17.60 28.07 24.57
CA THR A 233 17.45 26.62 24.77
C THR A 233 16.27 26.04 23.98
N GLU A 234 15.09 26.67 24.07
CA GLU A 234 13.91 26.20 23.34
C GLU A 234 14.07 26.36 21.82
N MET A 235 14.76 27.41 21.38
CA MET A 235 15.11 27.60 19.97
C MET A 235 16.08 26.52 19.46
N ALA A 236 17.06 26.13 20.27
CA ALA A 236 17.95 25.01 19.95
C ALA A 236 17.18 23.69 19.82
N ILE A 237 16.16 23.46 20.66
CA ILE A 237 15.25 22.30 20.52
C ILE A 237 14.51 22.38 19.18
N MET A 238 13.93 23.54 18.84
CA MET A 238 13.23 23.71 17.55
C MET A 238 14.14 23.40 16.36
N TYR A 239 15.36 23.94 16.35
CA TYR A 239 16.34 23.70 15.29
C TYR A 239 16.72 22.22 15.18
N ARG A 240 16.98 21.55 16.30
CA ARG A 240 17.28 20.11 16.31
C ARG A 240 16.12 19.28 15.76
N GLU A 241 14.88 19.56 16.17
CA GLU A 241 13.72 18.83 15.65
C GLU A 241 13.47 19.13 14.16
N LEU A 242 13.77 20.35 13.70
CA LEU A 242 13.73 20.69 12.27
C LEU A 242 14.78 19.89 11.48
N GLY A 243 15.99 19.72 12.03
CA GLY A 243 17.04 18.86 11.45
C GLY A 243 16.60 17.41 11.32
N ARG A 244 15.89 16.88 12.33
CA ARG A 244 15.29 15.54 12.24
C ARG A 244 14.24 15.45 11.14
N ILE A 245 13.37 16.46 11.01
CA ILE A 245 12.37 16.51 9.94
C ILE A 245 13.05 16.52 8.57
N HIS A 246 14.12 17.32 8.39
CA HIS A 246 14.90 17.37 7.16
C HIS A 246 15.49 16.01 6.80
N ALA A 247 16.16 15.34 7.75
CA ALA A 247 16.69 13.98 7.52
C ALA A 247 15.59 12.97 7.11
N CYS A 248 14.39 13.08 7.68
CA CYS A 248 13.25 12.24 7.26
C CYS A 248 12.86 12.51 5.80
N TRP A 249 12.83 13.77 5.35
CA TRP A 249 12.55 14.12 3.96
C TRP A 249 13.61 13.61 3.00
N GLN A 250 14.89 13.69 3.35
CA GLN A 250 15.99 13.14 2.56
C GLN A 250 15.86 11.61 2.40
N ASN A 251 15.52 10.89 3.47
CA ASN A 251 15.24 9.46 3.40
C ASN A 251 14.06 9.15 2.47
N MET A 252 12.97 9.90 2.60
CA MET A 252 11.79 9.76 1.72
C MET A 252 12.14 9.99 0.25
N TYR A 253 12.94 11.01 -0.06
CA TYR A 253 13.42 11.27 -1.40
C TYR A 253 14.25 10.11 -1.96
N GLY A 254 15.15 9.55 -1.14
CA GLY A 254 15.92 8.35 -1.49
C GLY A 254 15.03 7.16 -1.88
N TRP A 255 13.99 6.87 -1.09
CA TRP A 255 13.07 5.78 -1.42
C TRP A 255 12.20 6.07 -2.63
N GLU A 256 11.78 7.32 -2.87
CA GLU A 256 11.05 7.69 -4.09
C GLU A 256 11.93 7.52 -5.35
N LYS A 257 13.23 7.81 -5.25
CA LYS A 257 14.20 7.48 -6.31
C LYS A 257 14.33 5.97 -6.52
N GLN A 258 14.40 5.19 -5.46
CA GLN A 258 14.42 3.72 -5.56
C GLN A 258 13.13 3.18 -6.19
N ILE A 259 11.96 3.71 -5.83
CA ILE A 259 10.68 3.38 -6.48
C ILE A 259 10.77 3.69 -7.98
N SER A 260 11.31 4.85 -8.36
CA SER A 260 11.50 5.22 -9.77
C SER A 260 12.33 4.19 -10.54
N GLY A 261 13.43 3.72 -9.93
CA GLY A 261 14.28 2.67 -10.50
C GLY A 261 13.59 1.32 -10.62
N VAL A 262 12.82 0.92 -9.60
CA VAL A 262 12.00 -0.30 -9.62
C VAL A 262 10.93 -0.24 -10.72
N LEU A 263 10.27 0.91 -10.89
CA LEU A 263 9.29 1.12 -11.96
C LEU A 263 9.94 1.03 -13.33
N ALA A 264 11.12 1.62 -13.54
CA ALA A 264 11.86 1.49 -14.81
C ALA A 264 12.25 0.04 -15.11
N ALA A 265 12.67 -0.72 -14.10
CA ALA A 265 12.98 -2.15 -14.25
C ALA A 265 11.73 -2.98 -14.59
N ALA A 266 10.57 -2.65 -14.02
CA ALA A 266 9.30 -3.28 -14.36
C ALA A 266 8.84 -2.90 -15.78
N GLU A 267 9.00 -1.65 -16.21
CA GLU A 267 8.71 -1.20 -17.58
C GLU A 267 9.54 -1.96 -18.61
N ALA A 268 10.83 -2.18 -18.33
CA ALA A 268 11.72 -2.94 -19.22
C ALA A 268 11.30 -4.40 -19.41
N LYS A 269 10.49 -4.96 -18.50
CA LYS A 269 9.96 -6.33 -18.58
C LYS A 269 8.62 -6.41 -19.31
N LEU A 270 8.01 -5.29 -19.68
CA LEU A 270 6.78 -5.31 -20.47
C LEU A 270 7.09 -5.82 -21.88
N PRO A 271 6.26 -6.74 -22.43
CA PRO A 271 6.37 -7.12 -23.82
C PRO A 271 6.08 -5.90 -24.70
N LYS A 272 6.91 -5.71 -25.74
CA LYS A 272 6.74 -4.67 -26.76
C LYS A 272 5.63 -5.02 -27.73
#